data_AF-A0A540X5D3-F1
#
_entry.id   AF-A0A540X5D3-F1
#
_cell.length_a   1.000
_cell.length_b   1.000
_cell.length_c   1.000
_cell.angle_alpha   90.00
_cell.angle_beta   90.00
_cell.angle_gamma   90.00
#
_symmetry.space_group_name_H-M   'P 1'
#
loop_
_entity.id
_entity.type
_entity.pdbx_description
1 polymer ?
#
loop_
_entity_poly.entity_id
_entity_poly.type
_entity_poly.pdbx_seq_one_letter_code
_entity_poly.pdbx_strand_id
1 'polypeptide(L)'
;MRPGERVEVLFSSDILCPAPPRYEPGRSVIAFLSNGNGRWWTVGMSYGTRHPTNPADVDAYRRVVTAARDAQARSAPPHRKETANSEQEHLDWQVRAALHPATRWDGLYELSRGAAALTRAQRQQLAHGFTTQPSFDLTVAQMLTTLRGFPHKDFDRATANVLETVFVEQGAPPWISKAFDLLRERHGEKPEPRTPWYKRVPSKSPIEAKAEQARALARDWLSFKKRHGLKPRRLVFLAAPLVDETGGTLPF
;
A
#
# COMPACT_ATOMS: atom_id res chain seq x y z
N MET A 1 -23.51 13.00 10.30
CA MET A 1 -23.38 12.38 11.63
C MET A 1 -22.77 13.39 12.58
N ARG A 2 -23.25 13.43 13.82
CA ARG A 2 -22.66 14.24 14.89
C ARG A 2 -21.56 13.45 15.60
N PRO A 3 -20.52 14.10 16.16
CA PRO A 3 -19.55 13.41 17.01
C PRO A 3 -20.27 12.66 18.16
N GLY A 4 -19.89 11.39 18.38
CA GLY A 4 -20.48 10.53 19.42
C GLY A 4 -21.81 9.86 19.05
N GLU A 5 -22.36 10.13 17.86
CA GLU A 5 -23.55 9.45 17.36
C GLU A 5 -23.27 7.95 17.16
N ARG A 6 -24.20 7.10 17.61
CA ARG A 6 -24.19 5.67 17.32
C ARG A 6 -24.94 5.44 16.02
N VAL A 7 -24.35 4.65 15.12
CA VAL A 7 -24.97 4.27 13.85
C VAL A 7 -24.93 2.75 13.67
N GLU A 8 -26.01 2.20 13.13
CA GLU A 8 -26.07 0.80 12.72
C GLU A 8 -25.64 0.68 11.27
N VAL A 9 -24.63 -0.14 11.00
CA VAL A 9 -24.07 -0.36 9.67
C VAL A 9 -24.43 -1.76 9.20
N LEU A 10 -25.15 -1.84 8.08
CA LEU A 10 -25.50 -3.10 7.46
C LEU A 10 -24.33 -3.64 6.64
N PHE A 11 -24.03 -4.92 6.80
CA PHE A 11 -23.14 -5.66 5.93
C PHE A 11 -23.53 -7.14 5.89
N SER A 12 -23.25 -7.81 4.77
CA SER A 12 -23.43 -9.26 4.63
C SER A 12 -22.12 -9.96 4.96
N SER A 13 -22.16 -10.96 5.84
CA SER A 13 -21.01 -11.82 6.19
C SER A 13 -20.66 -12.83 5.10
N ASP A 14 -21.59 -13.09 4.17
CA ASP A 14 -21.51 -14.23 3.27
C ASP A 14 -20.80 -13.88 1.94
N ILE A 15 -20.39 -12.62 1.77
CA ILE A 15 -19.69 -12.16 0.57
C ILE A 15 -18.20 -12.50 0.70
N LEU A 16 -17.69 -13.33 -0.22
CA LEU A 16 -16.29 -13.77 -0.23
C LEU A 16 -15.30 -12.75 -0.80
N CYS A 17 -15.72 -11.93 -1.79
CA CYS A 17 -14.82 -10.97 -2.43
C CYS A 17 -15.56 -9.75 -3.06
N PRO A 18 -15.23 -8.49 -2.66
CA PRO A 18 -14.36 -8.16 -1.53
C PRO A 18 -14.94 -8.68 -0.22
N ALA A 19 -14.05 -8.97 0.74
CA ALA A 19 -14.46 -9.48 2.04
C ALA A 19 -15.41 -8.50 2.75
N PRO A 20 -16.24 -8.96 3.69
CA PRO A 20 -17.08 -8.08 4.48
C PRO A 20 -16.24 -7.09 5.29
N PRO A 21 -16.77 -5.88 5.60
CA PRO A 21 -16.11 -4.96 6.51
C PRO A 21 -15.96 -5.59 7.90
N ARG A 22 -14.86 -5.30 8.59
CA ARG A 22 -14.59 -5.81 9.94
C ARG A 22 -14.81 -4.72 10.98
N TYR A 23 -15.67 -5.01 11.96
CA TYR A 23 -15.96 -4.13 13.09
C TYR A 23 -15.70 -4.89 14.40
N GLU A 24 -14.46 -4.87 14.88
CA GLU A 24 -14.08 -5.56 16.11
C GLU A 24 -14.45 -4.73 17.35
N PRO A 25 -15.15 -5.30 18.34
CA PRO A 25 -15.42 -4.61 19.60
C PRO A 25 -14.15 -4.09 20.26
N GLY A 26 -14.18 -2.85 20.75
CA GLY A 26 -13.04 -2.22 21.43
C GLY A 26 -11.91 -1.76 20.52
N ARG A 27 -12.00 -1.96 19.19
CA ARG A 27 -11.03 -1.44 18.22
C ARG A 27 -11.51 -0.13 17.60
N SER A 28 -10.57 0.76 17.33
CA SER A 28 -10.83 1.92 16.47
C SER A 28 -10.89 1.49 15.02
N VAL A 29 -11.93 1.92 14.31
CA VAL A 29 -12.12 1.68 12.88
C VAL A 29 -12.43 3.01 12.22
N ILE A 30 -11.82 3.25 11.07
CA ILE A 30 -12.17 4.34 10.17
C ILE A 30 -13.03 3.71 9.08
N ALA A 31 -14.30 4.13 8.99
CA ALA A 31 -15.25 3.57 8.05
C ALA A 31 -15.76 4.65 7.10
N PHE A 32 -15.70 4.36 5.80
CA PHE A 32 -16.32 5.15 4.76
C PHE A 32 -17.74 4.62 4.54
N LEU A 33 -18.72 5.39 4.97
CA LEU A 33 -20.12 4.98 4.99
C LEU A 33 -20.93 5.76 3.96
N SER A 34 -21.94 5.11 3.39
CA SER A 34 -22.99 5.76 2.60
C SER A 34 -24.34 5.52 3.27
N ASN A 35 -25.29 6.43 3.04
CA ASN A 35 -26.65 6.34 3.54
C ASN A 35 -27.65 6.40 2.40
N GLY A 36 -28.66 5.54 2.45
CA GLY A 36 -29.78 5.50 1.52
C GLY A 36 -30.95 4.78 2.14
N ASN A 37 -32.16 5.31 1.96
CA ASN A 37 -33.39 4.80 2.57
C ASN A 37 -33.26 4.61 4.10
N GLY A 38 -32.57 5.53 4.77
CA GLY A 38 -32.36 5.50 6.22
C GLY A 38 -31.37 4.43 6.72
N ARG A 39 -30.70 3.70 5.83
CA ARG A 39 -29.76 2.63 6.17
C ARG A 39 -28.34 3.03 5.85
N TRP A 40 -27.41 2.75 6.76
CA TRP A 40 -25.98 2.93 6.52
C TRP A 40 -25.35 1.62 6.05
N TRP A 41 -24.41 1.72 5.13
CA TRP A 41 -23.55 0.59 4.71
C TRP A 41 -22.13 1.07 4.46
N THR A 42 -21.19 0.13 4.48
CA THR A 42 -19.79 0.42 4.16
C THR A 42 -19.58 0.51 2.65
N VAL A 43 -18.96 1.59 2.19
CA VAL A 43 -18.60 1.76 0.78
C VAL A 43 -17.47 0.79 0.43
N GLY A 44 -17.64 -0.06 -0.58
CA GLY A 44 -16.57 -0.97 -1.03
C GLY A 44 -16.23 -2.09 -0.05
N MET A 45 -17.12 -2.43 0.89
CA MET A 45 -16.97 -3.53 1.85
C MET A 45 -15.67 -3.41 2.67
N SER A 46 -14.81 -4.43 2.72
CA SER A 46 -13.52 -4.36 3.44
C SER A 46 -12.62 -3.21 2.97
N TYR A 47 -12.73 -2.77 1.71
CA TYR A 47 -12.00 -1.60 1.21
C TYR A 47 -12.54 -0.27 1.76
N GLY A 48 -13.71 -0.24 2.39
CA GLY A 48 -14.25 0.93 3.08
C GLY A 48 -13.91 1.00 4.55
N THR A 49 -13.19 0.03 5.10
CA THR A 49 -12.74 0.04 6.49
C THR A 49 -11.22 0.11 6.58
N ARG A 50 -10.71 0.90 7.52
CA ARG A 50 -9.29 0.98 7.87
C ARG A 50 -9.12 0.79 9.36
N HIS A 51 -8.05 0.12 9.73
CA HIS A 51 -7.77 -0.31 11.09
C HIS A 51 -6.53 0.43 11.61
N PRO A 52 -6.69 1.70 12.05
CA PRO A 52 -5.57 2.47 12.60
C PRO A 52 -5.01 1.76 13.83
N THR A 53 -3.69 1.76 13.95
CA THR A 53 -2.97 1.10 15.06
C THR A 53 -2.66 2.05 16.20
N ASN A 54 -2.69 3.35 15.93
CA ASN A 54 -2.36 4.41 16.86
C ASN A 54 -3.10 5.71 16.51
N PRO A 55 -3.11 6.73 17.40
CA PRO A 55 -3.79 8.01 17.14
C PRO A 55 -3.27 8.78 15.92
N ALA A 56 -1.98 8.67 15.60
CA ALA A 56 -1.39 9.36 14.45
C ALA A 56 -1.94 8.83 13.12
N ASP A 57 -2.28 7.54 13.03
CA ASP A 57 -2.96 6.95 11.88
C ASP A 57 -4.35 7.57 11.69
N VAL A 58 -5.10 7.76 12.79
CA VAL A 58 -6.42 8.44 12.75
C VAL A 58 -6.27 9.86 12.26
N ASP A 59 -5.29 10.60 12.76
CA ASP A 59 -5.04 11.97 12.33
C ASP A 59 -4.57 12.05 10.87
N ALA A 60 -3.80 11.07 10.39
CA ALA A 60 -3.45 10.97 8.98
C ALA A 60 -4.70 10.84 8.10
N TYR A 61 -5.62 9.96 8.48
CA TYR A 61 -6.90 9.82 7.78
C TYR A 61 -7.76 11.08 7.84
N ARG A 62 -7.87 11.73 9.01
CA ARG A 62 -8.60 13.01 9.12
C ARG A 62 -8.04 14.06 8.17
N ARG A 63 -6.71 14.20 8.07
CA ARG A 63 -6.06 15.15 7.16
C ARG A 63 -6.40 14.86 5.69
N VAL A 64 -6.28 13.61 5.25
CA VAL A 64 -6.52 13.26 3.83
C VAL A 64 -7.99 13.30 3.46
N VAL A 65 -8.90 12.91 4.37
CA VAL A 65 -10.36 12.98 4.14
C VAL A 65 -10.84 14.43 4.10
N THR A 66 -10.32 15.28 5.00
CA THR A 66 -10.60 16.73 4.97
C THR A 66 -10.13 17.33 3.65
N ALA A 67 -8.92 16.97 3.20
CA ALA A 67 -8.40 17.44 1.92
C ALA A 67 -9.26 17.02 0.72
N ALA A 68 -9.73 15.76 0.68
CA ALA A 68 -10.65 15.29 -0.36
C ALA A 68 -11.97 16.06 -0.35
N ARG A 69 -12.59 16.21 0.82
CA ARG A 69 -13.83 16.96 0.98
C ARG A 69 -13.68 18.40 0.52
N ASP A 70 -12.60 19.06 0.90
CA ASP A 70 -12.38 20.46 0.56
C ASP A 70 -12.12 20.63 -0.95
N ALA A 71 -11.43 19.68 -1.61
CA ALA A 71 -11.28 19.65 -3.06
C ALA A 71 -12.63 19.42 -3.78
N GLN A 72 -13.42 18.45 -3.30
CA GLN A 72 -14.76 18.19 -3.81
C GLN A 72 -15.69 19.41 -3.66
N ALA A 73 -15.58 20.17 -2.57
CA ALA A 73 -16.39 21.36 -2.35
C ALA A 73 -16.01 22.53 -3.28
N ARG A 74 -14.75 22.60 -3.74
CA ARG A 74 -14.29 23.60 -4.72
C ARG A 74 -14.61 23.20 -6.16
N SER A 75 -14.61 21.89 -6.43
CA SER A 75 -15.01 21.34 -7.72
C SER A 75 -16.53 21.53 -7.92
N ALA A 76 -16.91 22.21 -9.01
CA ALA A 76 -18.28 22.64 -9.33
C ALA A 76 -19.30 21.46 -9.42
N PRO A 77 -20.63 21.68 -9.46
CA PRO A 77 -21.65 20.63 -9.27
C PRO A 77 -21.55 19.47 -10.28
N PRO A 78 -22.09 18.28 -9.93
CA PRO A 78 -21.77 16.94 -10.48
C PRO A 78 -22.06 16.71 -11.98
N HIS A 79 -22.45 17.72 -12.74
CA HIS A 79 -22.79 17.62 -14.16
C HIS A 79 -21.76 18.29 -15.09
N ARG A 80 -20.64 18.79 -14.56
CA ARG A 80 -19.57 19.38 -15.37
C ARG A 80 -18.49 18.33 -15.64
N LYS A 81 -18.05 18.23 -16.89
CA LYS A 81 -16.88 17.40 -17.28
C LYS A 81 -15.71 17.70 -16.35
N GLU A 82 -14.99 16.64 -15.99
CA GLU A 82 -13.74 16.72 -15.23
C GLU A 82 -12.83 17.77 -15.89
N THR A 83 -12.40 18.75 -15.10
CA THR A 83 -11.53 19.82 -15.57
C THR A 83 -10.09 19.47 -15.23
N ALA A 84 -9.12 20.02 -15.95
CA ALA A 84 -7.69 19.86 -15.61
C ALA A 84 -7.37 20.25 -14.14
N ASN A 85 -8.13 21.19 -13.56
CA ASN A 85 -8.00 21.54 -12.14
C ASN A 85 -8.47 20.40 -11.22
N SER A 86 -9.54 19.68 -11.58
CA SER A 86 -10.02 18.51 -10.82
C SER A 86 -9.02 17.36 -10.85
N GLU A 87 -8.42 17.09 -12.01
CA GLU A 87 -7.38 16.06 -12.14
C GLU A 87 -6.16 16.39 -11.28
N GLN A 88 -5.71 17.66 -11.29
CA GLN A 88 -4.58 18.09 -10.47
C GLN A 88 -4.90 18.05 -8.98
N GLU A 89 -6.11 18.45 -8.56
CA GLU A 89 -6.55 18.36 -7.16
C GLU A 89 -6.63 16.89 -6.68
N HIS A 90 -7.12 15.99 -7.54
CA HIS A 90 -7.12 14.55 -7.27
C HIS A 90 -5.70 14.02 -7.14
N LEU A 91 -4.80 14.41 -8.04
CA LEU A 91 -3.40 14.02 -8.01
C LEU A 91 -2.68 14.51 -6.74
N ASP A 92 -2.92 15.76 -6.34
CA ASP A 92 -2.35 16.32 -5.12
C ASP A 92 -2.89 15.64 -3.87
N TRP A 93 -4.17 15.24 -3.88
CA TRP A 93 -4.75 14.41 -2.83
C TRP A 93 -4.06 13.04 -2.75
N GLN A 94 -3.87 12.36 -3.88
CA GLN A 94 -3.19 11.05 -3.95
C GLN A 94 -1.77 11.12 -3.41
N VAL A 95 -1.01 12.14 -3.83
CA VAL A 95 0.35 12.38 -3.33
C VAL A 95 0.32 12.60 -1.83
N ARG A 96 -0.59 13.44 -1.31
CA ARG A 96 -0.74 13.69 0.13
C ARG A 96 -1.07 12.41 0.91
N ALA A 97 -2.00 11.59 0.42
CA ALA A 97 -2.36 10.32 1.04
C ALA A 97 -1.19 9.33 1.05
N ALA A 98 -0.38 9.30 -0.01
CA ALA A 98 0.80 8.45 -0.11
C ALA A 98 1.93 8.78 0.88
N LEU A 99 1.93 9.98 1.50
CA LEU A 99 3.01 10.40 2.38
C LEU A 99 3.04 9.67 3.74
N HIS A 100 1.88 9.28 4.28
CA HIS A 100 1.80 8.61 5.58
C HIS A 100 1.53 7.11 5.42
N PRO A 101 2.23 6.20 6.16
CA PRO A 101 2.06 4.75 6.02
C PRO A 101 0.60 4.29 6.08
N ALA A 102 -0.16 4.76 7.08
CA ALA A 102 -1.55 4.37 7.28
C ALA A 102 -2.48 4.68 6.09
N THR A 103 -2.22 5.75 5.33
CA THR A 103 -3.05 6.17 4.18
C THR A 103 -2.39 5.86 2.84
N ARG A 104 -1.21 5.21 2.86
CA ARG A 104 -0.34 5.12 1.69
C ARG A 104 -0.93 4.30 0.57
N TRP A 105 -1.57 3.19 0.93
CA TRP A 105 -2.25 2.32 -0.02
C TRP A 105 -3.32 3.09 -0.80
N ASP A 106 -4.12 3.91 -0.12
CA ASP A 106 -5.18 4.72 -0.73
C ASP A 106 -4.62 5.71 -1.75
N GLY A 107 -3.50 6.37 -1.41
CA GLY A 107 -2.84 7.31 -2.32
C GLY A 107 -2.15 6.64 -3.51
N LEU A 108 -1.52 5.46 -3.31
CA LEU A 108 -0.74 4.79 -4.33
C LEU A 108 -1.56 3.89 -5.27
N TYR A 109 -2.81 3.56 -4.92
CA TYR A 109 -3.62 2.59 -5.65
C TYR A 109 -3.71 2.90 -7.15
N GLU A 110 -4.07 4.13 -7.52
CA GLU A 110 -4.12 4.55 -8.93
C GLU A 110 -2.77 5.04 -9.45
N LEU A 111 -1.97 5.73 -8.62
CA LEU A 111 -0.65 6.25 -9.02
C LEU A 111 0.28 5.14 -9.54
N SER A 112 0.26 3.97 -8.90
CA SER A 112 1.09 2.83 -9.29
C SER A 112 0.62 2.11 -10.56
N ARG A 113 -0.58 2.44 -11.06
CA ARG A 113 -1.15 1.91 -12.31
C ARG A 113 -0.85 2.80 -13.52
N GLY A 114 -0.09 3.89 -13.33
CA GLY A 114 0.36 4.75 -14.40
C GLY A 114 -0.70 5.72 -14.92
N ALA A 115 -1.75 5.99 -14.13
CA ALA A 115 -2.86 6.84 -14.55
C ALA A 115 -2.50 8.32 -14.68
N ALA A 116 -1.46 8.81 -13.98
CA ALA A 116 -1.15 10.24 -13.90
C ALA A 116 0.34 10.57 -14.09
N ALA A 117 0.61 11.66 -14.80
CA ALA A 117 1.96 12.19 -14.99
C ALA A 117 2.39 13.02 -13.76
N LEU A 118 3.05 12.38 -12.80
CA LEU A 118 3.59 13.06 -11.63
C LEU A 118 4.72 14.04 -11.99
N THR A 119 4.60 15.27 -11.48
CA THR A 119 5.67 16.28 -11.56
C THR A 119 6.92 15.83 -10.79
N ARG A 120 8.06 16.45 -11.09
CA ARG A 120 9.31 16.20 -10.34
C ARG A 120 9.16 16.49 -8.85
N ALA A 121 8.46 17.57 -8.49
CA ALA A 121 8.24 17.95 -7.10
C ALA A 121 7.39 16.91 -6.35
N GLN A 122 6.31 16.41 -6.95
CA GLN A 122 5.49 15.36 -6.36
C GLN A 122 6.29 14.05 -6.18
N ARG A 123 7.12 13.67 -7.15
CA ARG A 123 8.02 12.50 -7.02
C ARG A 123 9.02 12.68 -5.88
N GLN A 124 9.57 13.88 -5.70
CA GLN A 124 10.45 14.20 -4.56
C GLN A 124 9.70 14.09 -3.23
N GLN A 125 8.47 14.60 -3.14
CA GLN A 125 7.65 14.51 -1.94
C GLN A 125 7.37 13.05 -1.55
N LEU A 126 6.98 12.21 -2.52
CA LEU A 126 6.76 10.78 -2.31
C LEU A 126 8.02 10.06 -1.81
N ALA A 127 9.17 10.30 -2.47
CA ALA A 127 10.45 9.72 -2.07
C ALA A 127 10.85 10.13 -0.65
N HIS A 128 10.69 11.41 -0.31
CA HIS A 128 11.00 11.95 1.01
C HIS A 128 10.05 11.41 2.10
N GLY A 129 8.74 11.37 1.81
CA GLY A 129 7.73 10.83 2.73
C GLY A 129 8.00 9.36 3.07
N PHE A 130 8.33 8.55 2.05
CA PHE A 130 8.72 7.15 2.28
C PHE A 130 10.02 7.02 3.06
N THR A 131 11.03 7.85 2.77
CA THR A 131 12.31 7.81 3.49
C THR A 131 12.14 8.14 4.97
N THR A 132 11.23 9.07 5.29
CA THR A 132 10.97 9.52 6.66
C THR A 132 10.10 8.53 7.43
N GLN A 133 9.11 7.92 6.75
CA GLN A 133 8.15 6.99 7.34
C GLN A 133 7.96 5.78 6.41
N PRO A 134 8.90 4.84 6.38
CA PRO A 134 8.81 3.67 5.50
C PRO A 134 7.63 2.77 5.86
N SER A 135 7.03 2.13 4.85
CA SER A 135 6.06 1.03 5.02
C SER A 135 6.77 -0.32 4.95
N PHE A 136 6.15 -1.36 5.49
CA PHE A 136 6.65 -2.74 5.48
C PHE A 136 5.65 -3.72 4.87
N ASP A 137 4.88 -3.23 3.91
CA ASP A 137 3.76 -3.91 3.26
C ASP A 137 3.86 -3.77 1.73
N LEU A 138 2.82 -4.18 1.00
CA LEU A 138 2.77 -4.14 -0.46
C LEU A 138 2.97 -2.73 -1.07
N THR A 139 2.74 -1.66 -0.29
CA THR A 139 2.90 -0.28 -0.76
C THR A 139 4.35 0.06 -1.10
N VAL A 140 5.32 -0.72 -0.62
CA VAL A 140 6.73 -0.60 -1.03
C VAL A 140 6.87 -0.86 -2.53
N ALA A 141 6.25 -1.94 -3.03
CA ALA A 141 6.26 -2.26 -4.46
C ALA A 141 5.50 -1.21 -5.28
N GLN A 142 4.39 -0.69 -4.74
CA GLN A 142 3.63 0.39 -5.40
C GLN A 142 4.48 1.67 -5.49
N MET A 143 5.15 2.07 -4.41
CA MET A 143 5.99 3.26 -4.37
C MET A 143 7.16 3.16 -5.36
N LEU A 144 7.84 2.01 -5.39
CA LEU A 144 8.89 1.74 -6.39
C LEU A 144 8.36 1.80 -7.83
N THR A 145 7.14 1.32 -8.07
CA THR A 145 6.48 1.40 -9.38
C THR A 145 6.18 2.86 -9.75
N THR A 146 5.58 3.62 -8.84
CA THR A 146 5.24 5.04 -9.03
C THR A 146 6.48 5.91 -9.28
N LEU A 147 7.61 5.58 -8.62
CA LEU A 147 8.87 6.30 -8.74
C LEU A 147 9.83 5.69 -9.78
N ARG A 148 9.36 4.80 -10.65
CA ARG A 148 10.18 4.24 -11.74
C ARG A 148 10.72 5.35 -12.63
N GLY A 149 11.99 5.25 -13.01
CA GLY A 149 12.70 6.28 -13.78
C GLY A 149 13.08 7.54 -12.97
N PHE A 150 12.77 7.61 -11.68
CA PHE A 150 13.13 8.74 -10.81
C PHE A 150 14.24 8.33 -9.82
N PRO A 151 15.53 8.64 -10.10
CA PRO A 151 16.64 8.24 -9.24
C PRO A 151 16.66 9.06 -7.94
N HIS A 152 16.76 8.39 -6.79
CA HIS A 152 16.76 9.04 -5.49
C HIS A 152 17.47 8.19 -4.43
N LYS A 153 18.75 8.49 -4.14
CA LYS A 153 19.64 7.65 -3.33
C LYS A 153 19.10 7.32 -1.93
N ASP A 154 18.50 8.30 -1.25
CA ASP A 154 17.98 8.08 0.11
C ASP A 154 16.75 7.16 0.10
N PHE A 155 15.96 7.19 -0.98
CA PHE A 155 14.80 6.33 -1.15
C PHE A 155 15.24 4.90 -1.46
N ASP A 156 16.26 4.72 -2.31
CA ASP A 156 16.84 3.41 -2.62
C ASP A 156 17.45 2.78 -1.35
N ARG A 157 18.15 3.57 -0.53
CA ARG A 157 18.68 3.14 0.77
C ARG A 157 17.56 2.77 1.76
N ALA A 158 16.52 3.59 1.87
CA ALA A 158 15.37 3.29 2.74
C ALA A 158 14.65 2.01 2.30
N THR A 159 14.46 1.81 0.98
CA THR A 159 13.90 0.59 0.42
C THR A 159 14.76 -0.63 0.75
N ALA A 160 16.09 -0.53 0.62
CA ALA A 160 16.99 -1.63 0.98
C ALA A 160 16.90 -1.98 2.48
N ASN A 161 16.76 -0.98 3.36
CA ASN A 161 16.55 -1.19 4.80
C ASN A 161 15.22 -1.91 5.09
N VAL A 162 14.14 -1.52 4.40
CA VAL A 162 12.83 -2.18 4.51
C VAL A 162 12.92 -3.63 4.06
N LEU A 163 13.50 -3.90 2.89
CA LEU A 163 13.65 -5.27 2.38
C LEU A 163 14.49 -6.13 3.33
N GLU A 164 15.61 -5.61 3.85
CA GLU A 164 16.41 -6.31 4.86
C GLU A 164 15.58 -6.67 6.09
N THR A 165 14.81 -5.72 6.58
CA THR A 165 13.95 -5.92 7.76
C THR A 165 12.90 -7.00 7.47
N VAL A 166 12.17 -6.91 6.36
CA VAL A 166 11.12 -7.90 6.03
C VAL A 166 11.70 -9.29 5.77
N PHE A 167 12.84 -9.40 5.08
CA PHE A 167 13.51 -10.68 4.88
C PHE A 167 13.88 -11.38 6.19
N VAL A 168 14.30 -10.61 7.19
CA VAL A 168 14.70 -11.15 8.50
C VAL A 168 13.49 -11.45 9.39
N GLU A 169 12.51 -10.54 9.47
CA GLU A 169 11.38 -10.66 10.41
C GLU A 169 10.21 -11.50 9.89
N GLN A 170 9.90 -11.39 8.60
CA GLN A 170 8.70 -11.98 8.00
C GLN A 170 9.02 -13.04 6.92
N GLY A 171 10.30 -13.21 6.59
CA GLY A 171 10.72 -14.03 5.46
C GLY A 171 10.38 -13.37 4.13
N ALA A 172 9.70 -14.10 3.23
CA ALA A 172 9.40 -13.61 1.89
C ALA A 172 7.89 -13.51 1.63
N PRO A 173 7.20 -12.46 2.10
CA PRO A 173 5.79 -12.26 1.77
C PRO A 173 5.61 -12.06 0.25
N PRO A 174 4.44 -12.37 -0.33
CA PRO A 174 4.26 -12.39 -1.79
C PRO A 174 4.72 -11.12 -2.53
N TRP A 175 4.48 -9.94 -1.93
CA TRP A 175 4.81 -8.64 -2.51
C TRP A 175 6.33 -8.35 -2.60
N ILE A 176 7.16 -9.01 -1.77
CA ILE A 176 8.58 -8.69 -1.65
C ILE A 176 9.37 -9.03 -2.90
N SER A 177 8.95 -10.04 -3.65
CA SER A 177 9.57 -10.44 -4.91
C SER A 177 9.53 -9.30 -5.94
N LYS A 178 8.36 -8.69 -6.12
CA LYS A 178 8.15 -7.53 -6.99
C LYS A 178 8.93 -6.30 -6.50
N ALA A 179 8.88 -6.00 -5.20
CA ALA A 179 9.62 -4.88 -4.64
C ALA A 179 11.13 -5.04 -4.86
N PHE A 180 11.66 -6.24 -4.65
CA PHE A 180 13.08 -6.52 -4.87
C PHE A 180 13.47 -6.40 -6.34
N ASP A 181 12.69 -6.95 -7.27
CA ASP A 181 13.00 -6.83 -8.71
C ASP A 181 12.97 -5.37 -9.19
N LEU A 182 12.05 -4.55 -8.67
CA LEU A 182 12.03 -3.11 -8.94
C LEU A 182 13.25 -2.37 -8.34
N LEU A 183 13.72 -2.75 -7.15
CA LEU A 183 14.96 -2.19 -6.60
C LEU A 183 16.17 -2.59 -7.46
N ARG A 184 16.24 -3.85 -7.92
CA ARG A 184 17.31 -4.33 -8.82
C ARG A 184 17.38 -3.50 -10.10
N GLU A 185 16.23 -3.22 -10.70
CA GLU A 185 16.15 -2.36 -11.89
C GLU A 185 16.71 -0.96 -11.64
N ARG A 186 16.39 -0.36 -10.49
CA ARG A 186 16.92 0.96 -10.11
C ARG A 186 18.44 0.96 -9.93
N HIS A 187 19.02 -0.20 -9.70
CA HIS A 187 20.47 -0.45 -9.65
C HIS A 187 21.05 -0.95 -10.98
N GLY A 188 20.31 -0.81 -12.09
CA GLY A 188 20.76 -1.12 -13.45
C GLY A 188 20.73 -2.60 -13.81
N GLU A 189 20.19 -3.48 -12.96
CA GLU A 189 20.00 -4.88 -13.32
C GLU A 189 18.72 -5.08 -14.14
N LYS A 190 18.70 -6.08 -15.01
CA LYS A 190 17.49 -6.54 -15.71
C LYS A 190 16.97 -7.79 -15.00
N PRO A 191 15.98 -7.69 -14.10
CA PRO A 191 15.45 -8.87 -13.42
C PRO A 191 14.80 -9.80 -14.44
N GLU A 192 15.16 -11.09 -14.40
CA GLU A 192 14.48 -12.10 -15.20
C GLU A 192 13.05 -12.33 -14.67
N PRO A 193 12.08 -12.60 -15.56
CA PRO A 193 10.73 -12.95 -15.14
C PRO A 193 10.75 -14.16 -14.20
N ARG A 194 10.24 -14.00 -12.99
CA ARG A 194 10.12 -15.11 -12.03
C ARG A 194 8.96 -16.02 -12.44
N THR A 195 9.25 -17.31 -12.63
CA THR A 195 8.18 -18.32 -12.78
C THR A 195 7.37 -18.38 -11.48
N PRO A 196 6.04 -18.18 -11.51
CA PRO A 196 5.19 -18.34 -10.34
C PRO A 196 5.31 -19.76 -9.76
N TRP A 197 5.22 -19.89 -8.44
CA TRP A 197 5.39 -21.19 -7.75
C TRP A 197 4.37 -22.24 -8.21
N TYR A 198 3.14 -21.84 -8.52
CA TYR A 198 2.08 -22.74 -9.00
C TYR A 198 2.31 -23.26 -10.42
N LYS A 199 3.26 -22.66 -11.17
CA LYS A 199 3.70 -23.17 -12.48
C LYS A 199 4.93 -24.07 -12.38
N ARG A 200 5.51 -24.25 -11.19
CA ARG A 200 6.66 -25.13 -10.96
C ARG A 200 6.19 -26.55 -10.64
N VAL A 201 6.99 -27.53 -11.05
CA VAL A 201 6.76 -28.99 -11.13
C VAL A 201 5.77 -29.56 -10.08
N PRO A 202 4.80 -30.41 -10.49
CA PRO A 202 3.75 -30.98 -9.62
C PRO A 202 4.23 -31.93 -8.50
N SER A 203 5.54 -32.12 -8.31
CA SER A 203 6.08 -33.08 -7.34
C SER A 203 6.24 -32.53 -5.92
N LYS A 204 6.04 -31.23 -5.69
CA LYS A 204 6.16 -30.61 -4.36
C LYS A 204 4.82 -30.08 -3.87
N SER A 205 4.60 -30.08 -2.56
CA SER A 205 3.45 -29.40 -1.97
C SER A 205 3.55 -27.88 -2.16
N PRO A 206 2.43 -27.13 -2.22
CA PRO A 206 2.44 -25.67 -2.29
C PRO A 206 3.27 -24.99 -1.19
N ILE A 207 3.28 -25.56 0.02
CA ILE A 207 4.02 -25.05 1.17
C ILE A 207 5.53 -25.17 0.92
N GLU A 208 5.99 -26.34 0.47
CA GLU A 208 7.41 -26.57 0.14
C GLU A 208 7.87 -25.68 -1.01
N ALA A 209 7.05 -25.56 -2.07
CA ALA A 209 7.35 -24.69 -3.20
C ALA A 209 7.49 -23.21 -2.77
N LYS A 210 6.60 -22.73 -1.90
CA LYS A 210 6.66 -21.37 -1.33
C LYS A 210 7.91 -21.18 -0.46
N ALA A 211 8.24 -22.14 0.39
CA ALA A 211 9.43 -22.09 1.25
C ALA A 211 10.74 -22.11 0.42
N GLU A 212 10.81 -22.92 -0.63
CA GLU A 212 11.94 -22.96 -1.55
C GLU A 212 12.09 -21.62 -2.29
N GLN A 213 10.99 -21.06 -2.80
CA GLN A 213 11.00 -19.75 -3.45
C GLN A 213 11.49 -18.65 -2.49
N ALA A 214 11.03 -18.66 -1.24
CA ALA A 214 11.47 -17.73 -0.20
C ALA A 214 12.99 -17.83 0.05
N ARG A 215 13.53 -19.06 0.19
CA ARG A 215 14.97 -19.29 0.38
C ARG A 215 15.80 -18.86 -0.83
N ALA A 216 15.32 -19.14 -2.04
CA ALA A 216 15.99 -18.70 -3.26
C ALA A 216 16.05 -17.16 -3.32
N LEU A 217 14.93 -16.50 -3.03
CA LEU A 217 14.86 -15.05 -3.01
C LEU A 217 15.77 -14.42 -1.94
N ALA A 218 15.88 -15.03 -0.76
CA ALA A 218 16.82 -14.57 0.28
C ALA A 218 18.30 -14.71 -0.14
N ARG A 219 18.67 -15.79 -0.85
CA ARG A 219 20.03 -15.94 -1.41
C ARG A 219 20.32 -14.90 -2.49
N ASP A 220 19.35 -14.61 -3.35
CA ASP A 220 19.47 -13.57 -4.37
C ASP A 220 19.65 -12.19 -3.73
N TRP A 221 18.90 -11.91 -2.66
CA TRP A 221 19.04 -10.67 -1.89
C TRP A 221 20.45 -10.51 -1.30
N LEU A 222 21.01 -11.56 -0.69
CA LEU A 222 22.40 -11.53 -0.17
C LEU A 222 23.42 -11.25 -1.29
N SER A 223 23.25 -11.90 -2.43
CA SER A 223 24.13 -11.74 -3.59
C SER A 223 24.03 -10.32 -4.16
N PHE A 224 22.81 -9.78 -4.28
CA PHE A 224 22.55 -8.42 -4.71
C PHE A 224 23.21 -7.39 -3.79
N LYS A 225 23.06 -7.52 -2.46
CA LYS A 225 23.71 -6.64 -1.49
C LYS A 225 25.22 -6.60 -1.70
N LYS A 226 25.86 -7.77 -1.87
CA LYS A 226 27.30 -7.87 -2.10
C LYS A 226 27.72 -7.19 -3.41
N ARG A 227 27.02 -7.46 -4.52
CA ARG A 227 27.34 -6.87 -5.84
C ARG A 227 27.25 -5.35 -5.86
N HIS A 228 26.25 -4.79 -5.17
CA HIS A 228 26.01 -3.33 -5.15
C HIS A 228 26.59 -2.63 -3.92
N GLY A 229 27.38 -3.32 -3.11
CA GLY A 229 27.99 -2.76 -1.89
C GLY A 229 26.97 -2.22 -0.88
N LEU A 230 25.75 -2.76 -0.87
CA LEU A 230 24.68 -2.30 0.01
C LEU A 230 24.90 -2.80 1.44
N LYS A 231 24.76 -1.89 2.40
CA LYS A 231 24.82 -2.17 3.84
C LYS A 231 23.51 -1.75 4.52
N PRO A 232 22.39 -2.40 4.20
CA PRO A 232 21.11 -2.01 4.76
C PRO A 232 21.10 -2.22 6.28
N ARG A 233 20.41 -1.33 6.97
CA ARG A 233 20.19 -1.40 8.42
C ARG A 233 18.79 -1.94 8.68
N ARG A 234 18.67 -2.87 9.63
CA ARG A 234 17.37 -3.30 10.13
C ARG A 234 16.69 -2.11 10.79
N LEU A 235 15.43 -1.90 10.43
CA LEU A 235 14.57 -0.89 11.03
C LEU A 235 13.81 -1.51 12.19
N VAL A 236 13.35 -0.68 13.12
CA VAL A 236 12.42 -1.14 14.16
C VAL A 236 11.11 -1.47 13.47
N PHE A 237 10.82 -2.76 13.38
CA PHE A 237 9.54 -3.25 12.92
C PHE A 237 8.53 -3.09 14.06
N LEU A 238 7.83 -1.96 14.07
CA LEU A 238 6.63 -1.83 14.89
C LEU A 238 5.58 -2.70 14.21
N ALA A 239 5.59 -3.99 14.51
CA ALA A 239 4.58 -4.91 14.04
C ALA A 239 3.22 -4.37 14.53
N ALA A 240 2.43 -3.81 13.60
CA ALA A 240 1.00 -3.96 13.74
C ALA A 240 0.76 -5.48 13.82
N PRO A 241 0.00 -5.99 14.80
CA PRO A 241 -0.35 -7.40 14.81
C PRO A 241 -0.89 -7.73 13.40
N LEU A 242 -0.30 -8.75 12.76
CA LEU A 242 -0.75 -9.25 11.47
C LEU A 242 -2.24 -9.58 11.61
N VAL A 243 -3.10 -8.65 11.23
CA VAL A 243 -4.51 -8.96 11.01
C VAL A 243 -4.47 -9.83 9.77
N ASP A 244 -4.76 -11.12 9.96
CA ASP A 244 -4.71 -12.15 8.94
C ASP A 244 -5.28 -11.59 7.62
N GLU A 245 -4.39 -11.24 6.68
CA GLU A 245 -4.70 -10.58 5.40
C GLU A 245 -5.31 -11.61 4.42
N THR A 246 -6.33 -12.33 4.87
CA THR A 246 -7.25 -13.05 3.97
C THR A 246 -8.16 -12.10 3.21
N GLY A 247 -8.08 -10.78 3.48
CA GLY A 247 -8.71 -9.72 2.71
C GLY A 247 -8.03 -9.47 1.37
N GLY A 248 -8.22 -10.38 0.42
CA GLY A 248 -7.95 -10.13 -1.00
C GLY A 248 -6.51 -10.30 -1.43
N THR A 249 -6.05 -11.56 -1.49
CA THR A 249 -5.25 -11.93 -2.67
C THR A 249 -6.12 -11.60 -3.89
N LEU A 250 -5.77 -10.50 -4.58
CA LEU A 250 -6.25 -10.26 -5.93
C LEU A 250 -6.06 -11.57 -6.71
N PRO A 251 -7.07 -12.05 -7.48
CA PRO A 251 -6.80 -13.10 -8.43
C PRO A 251 -5.75 -12.54 -9.39
N PHE A 252 -4.55 -13.12 -9.35
CA PHE A 252 -3.54 -12.93 -10.37
C PHE A 252 -3.98 -13.66 -11.64
#